data_AF-A0A2G7GRD2-F1
#
_entry.id   AF-A0A2G7GRD2-F1
#
_cell.length_a   1.000
_cell.length_b   1.000
_cell.length_c   1.000
_cell.angle_alpha   90.00
_cell.angle_beta   90.00
_cell.angle_gamma   90.00
#
_symmetry.space_group_name_H-M   'P 1'
#
loop_
_entity.id
_entity.type
_entity.pdbx_description
1 polymer ?
#
loop_
_entity_poly.entity_id
_entity_poly.type
_entity_poly.pdbx_seq_one_letter_code
_entity_poly.pdbx_strand_id
1 'polypeptide(L)'
;MKTAIVAGTIVAALSFSLPAVAATTTKYQFKGQNAYASFYQYDECNSTSVYVTAFTSRVKDGPGAPTAQMGADLYYDNYNYCNGTYSSGYGSSPDANFTIDNQLSSASLNGTFVVYDYWSGTSKTASVALTWTGIGSTSNDKYSYTYQTPTYMTRYRSNGSFREAQAAGSVTIDGINLIENLSSYGSLGSSRSGSFERITRR
;
A
#
# COMPACT_ATOMS: atom_id res chain seq x y z
N MET A 1 -21.69 35.29 75.05
CA MET A 1 -21.84 33.84 74.79
C MET A 1 -22.69 33.65 73.54
N LYS A 2 -22.08 33.26 72.42
CA LYS A 2 -22.72 32.52 71.31
C LYS A 2 -21.60 31.75 70.60
N THR A 3 -21.52 30.46 70.90
CA THR A 3 -20.64 29.48 70.26
C THR A 3 -21.18 29.17 68.87
N ALA A 4 -20.33 29.20 67.85
CA ALA A 4 -20.62 28.68 66.52
C ALA A 4 -19.64 27.55 66.22
N ILE A 5 -20.20 26.35 66.09
CA ILE A 5 -19.49 25.10 65.75
C ILE A 5 -19.24 25.13 64.23
N VAL A 6 -17.98 25.11 63.82
CA VAL A 6 -17.60 24.93 62.41
C VAL A 6 -17.43 23.44 62.17
N ALA A 7 -18.40 22.82 61.49
CA ALA A 7 -18.31 21.44 61.01
C ALA A 7 -17.45 21.39 59.75
N GLY A 8 -16.23 20.85 59.86
CA GLY A 8 -15.33 20.65 58.73
C GLY A 8 -15.78 19.50 57.84
N THR A 9 -15.99 19.78 56.55
CA THR A 9 -16.27 18.77 55.52
C THR A 9 -14.93 18.23 54.99
N ILE A 10 -14.59 16.98 55.33
CA ILE A 10 -13.46 16.27 54.73
C ILE A 10 -13.93 15.73 53.37
N VAL A 11 -13.53 16.38 52.27
CA VAL A 11 -13.67 15.82 50.93
C VAL A 11 -12.52 14.85 50.71
N ALA A 12 -12.78 13.55 50.85
CA ALA A 12 -11.84 12.51 50.46
C ALA A 12 -11.76 12.47 48.93
N ALA A 13 -10.70 13.03 48.36
CA ALA A 13 -10.40 12.90 46.94
C ALA A 13 -9.97 11.45 46.66
N LEU A 14 -10.91 10.65 46.15
CA LEU A 14 -10.61 9.34 45.54
C LEU A 14 -9.82 9.58 44.25
N SER A 15 -8.50 9.59 44.36
CA SER A 15 -7.59 9.57 43.21
C SER A 15 -7.68 8.20 42.55
N PHE A 16 -8.58 8.06 41.58
CA PHE A 16 -8.60 6.94 40.65
C PHE A 16 -7.35 7.04 39.77
N SER A 17 -6.38 6.16 40.00
CA SER A 17 -5.28 5.92 39.06
C SER A 17 -5.86 5.26 37.83
N LEU A 18 -6.22 6.06 36.82
CA LEU A 18 -6.51 5.51 35.50
C LEU A 18 -5.25 4.77 35.01
N PRO A 19 -5.38 3.50 34.56
CA PRO A 19 -4.24 2.79 34.02
C PRO A 19 -3.68 3.60 32.84
N ALA A 20 -2.40 3.96 32.93
CA ALA A 20 -1.70 4.59 31.81
C ALA A 20 -1.60 3.56 30.68
N VAL A 21 -2.44 3.73 29.66
CA VAL A 21 -2.42 2.84 28.49
C VAL A 21 -1.22 3.19 27.65
N ALA A 22 -0.27 2.25 27.53
CA ALA A 22 0.96 2.46 26.77
C ALA A 22 0.66 2.53 25.27
N ALA A 23 1.23 3.53 24.59
CA ALA A 23 1.20 3.61 23.14
C ALA A 23 2.03 2.47 22.52
N THR A 24 1.50 1.81 21.50
CA THR A 24 2.26 0.81 20.73
C THR A 24 2.92 1.47 19.53
N THR A 25 4.20 1.17 19.31
CA THR A 25 4.96 1.69 18.17
C THR A 25 5.43 0.55 17.28
N THR A 26 5.04 0.59 16.01
CA THR A 26 5.59 -0.27 14.96
C THR A 26 6.55 0.57 14.13
N LYS A 27 7.79 0.09 13.93
CA LYS A 27 8.79 0.83 13.16
C LYS A 27 9.67 -0.11 12.37
N TYR A 28 9.80 0.15 11.08
CA TYR A 28 10.72 -0.57 10.22
C TYR A 28 11.45 0.37 9.26
N GLN A 29 12.61 -0.09 8.80
CA GLN A 29 13.35 0.52 7.72
C GLN A 29 13.28 -0.37 6.49
N PHE A 30 13.31 0.23 5.32
CA PHE A 30 13.31 -0.53 4.08
C PHE A 30 14.26 0.07 3.05
N LYS A 31 14.74 -0.79 2.16
CA LYS A 31 15.40 -0.44 0.90
C LYS A 31 14.84 -1.36 -0.17
N GLY A 32 14.72 -0.90 -1.40
CA GLY A 32 14.13 -1.75 -2.43
C GLY A 32 13.86 -1.03 -3.73
N GLN A 33 13.28 -1.76 -4.67
CA GLN A 33 12.81 -1.26 -5.94
C GLN A 33 11.35 -1.67 -6.13
N ASN A 34 10.62 -0.87 -6.89
CA ASN A 34 9.24 -1.18 -7.22
C ASN A 34 8.92 -0.77 -8.65
N ALA A 35 7.94 -1.45 -9.23
CA ALA A 35 7.28 -1.04 -10.46
C ALA A 35 5.79 -0.89 -10.16
N TYR A 36 5.18 0.17 -10.66
CA TYR A 36 3.76 0.44 -10.54
C TYR A 36 3.15 0.58 -11.93
N ALA A 37 2.00 -0.01 -12.14
CA ALA A 37 1.17 0.19 -13.31
C ALA A 37 -0.26 0.52 -12.89
N SER A 38 -0.87 1.47 -13.57
CA SER A 38 -2.31 1.67 -13.58
C SER A 38 -2.83 1.56 -15.00
N PHE A 39 -3.96 0.88 -15.15
CA PHE A 39 -4.71 0.76 -16.38
C PHE A 39 -6.12 1.23 -16.12
N TYR A 40 -6.67 2.07 -16.97
CA TYR A 40 -8.00 2.61 -16.76
C TYR A 40 -8.74 2.89 -18.05
N GLN A 41 -10.06 2.82 -17.98
CA GLN A 41 -10.99 3.38 -18.95
C GLN A 41 -12.17 4.00 -18.21
N TYR A 42 -12.73 5.02 -18.85
CA TYR A 42 -14.00 5.61 -18.49
C TYR A 42 -14.72 5.94 -19.79
N ASP A 43 -15.83 5.28 -20.07
CA ASP A 43 -16.60 5.47 -21.31
C ASP A 43 -18.06 5.87 -21.02
N GLU A 44 -19.04 5.43 -21.82
CA GLU A 44 -20.48 5.70 -21.60
C GLU A 44 -21.20 4.60 -20.83
N CYS A 45 -20.56 3.45 -20.58
CA CYS A 45 -21.13 2.34 -19.81
C CYS A 45 -20.18 1.72 -18.79
N ASN A 46 -18.87 1.94 -18.87
CA ASN A 46 -17.85 1.24 -18.09
C ASN A 46 -16.87 2.20 -17.41
N SER A 47 -16.61 1.93 -16.15
CA SER A 47 -15.45 2.42 -15.40
C SER A 47 -14.60 1.21 -15.05
N THR A 48 -13.34 1.19 -15.49
CA THR A 48 -12.40 0.13 -15.10
C THR A 48 -11.11 0.74 -14.62
N SER A 49 -10.56 0.19 -13.56
CA SER A 49 -9.26 0.55 -13.03
C SER A 49 -8.56 -0.72 -12.55
N VAL A 50 -7.34 -0.95 -13.03
CA VAL A 50 -6.48 -2.06 -12.63
C VAL A 50 -5.15 -1.48 -12.18
N TYR A 51 -4.70 -1.89 -11.00
CA TYR A 51 -3.47 -1.42 -10.39
C TYR A 51 -2.59 -2.61 -10.07
N VAL A 52 -1.35 -2.56 -10.52
CA VAL A 52 -0.36 -3.59 -10.23
C VAL A 52 0.86 -2.93 -9.62
N THR A 53 1.27 -3.40 -8.45
CA THR A 53 2.53 -3.00 -7.83
C THR A 53 3.40 -4.23 -7.66
N ALA A 54 4.63 -4.21 -8.16
CA ALA A 54 5.62 -5.25 -7.93
C ALA A 54 6.80 -4.65 -7.19
N PHE A 55 7.42 -5.42 -6.29
CA PHE A 55 8.52 -4.92 -5.48
C PHE A 55 9.55 -5.99 -5.15
N THR A 56 10.79 -5.54 -5.00
CA THR A 56 11.84 -6.22 -4.24
C THR A 56 12.26 -5.30 -3.10
N SER A 57 12.38 -5.83 -1.89
CA SER A 57 12.75 -5.02 -0.75
C SER A 57 13.60 -5.79 0.26
N ARG A 58 14.27 -5.03 1.13
CA ARG A 58 14.92 -5.50 2.34
C ARG A 58 14.36 -4.71 3.49
N VAL A 59 13.64 -5.38 4.39
CA VAL A 59 12.97 -4.77 5.53
C VAL A 59 13.72 -5.12 6.80
N LYS A 60 14.01 -4.12 7.62
CA LYS A 60 14.55 -4.28 8.97
C LYS A 60 13.51 -3.86 9.98
N ASP A 61 13.00 -4.85 10.71
CA ASP A 61 12.08 -4.68 11.84
C ASP A 61 12.78 -5.21 13.10
N GLY A 62 13.25 -4.30 13.96
CA GLY A 62 14.00 -4.64 15.17
C GLY A 62 15.51 -4.90 15.00
N PRO A 63 16.16 -5.46 16.04
CA PRO A 63 17.58 -5.82 16.00
C PRO A 63 17.83 -6.99 15.06
N GLY A 64 18.99 -6.98 14.39
CA GLY A 64 19.38 -8.02 13.42
C GLY A 64 19.57 -7.50 12.00
N ALA A 65 19.74 -8.46 11.08
CA ALA A 65 19.91 -8.21 9.65
C ALA A 65 18.56 -7.96 8.96
N PRO A 66 18.50 -7.13 7.90
CA PRO A 66 17.29 -6.96 7.10
C PRO A 66 16.88 -8.25 6.38
N THR A 67 15.58 -8.54 6.34
CA THR A 67 14.98 -9.65 5.61
C THR A 67 14.66 -9.26 4.18
N ALA A 68 15.08 -10.07 3.20
CA ALA A 68 14.70 -9.85 1.81
C ALA A 68 13.24 -10.27 1.57
N GLN A 69 12.53 -9.49 0.78
CA GLN A 69 11.15 -9.72 0.39
C GLN A 69 11.00 -9.41 -1.10
N MET A 70 10.13 -10.17 -1.75
CA MET A 70 9.67 -9.93 -3.11
C MET A 70 8.19 -10.22 -3.14
N GLY A 71 7.48 -9.56 -4.03
CA GLY A 71 6.09 -9.86 -4.27
C GLY A 71 5.47 -8.86 -5.21
N ALA A 72 4.20 -9.08 -5.46
CA ALA A 72 3.37 -8.14 -6.17
C ALA A 72 1.95 -8.15 -5.63
N ASP A 73 1.29 -7.02 -5.81
CA ASP A 73 -0.10 -6.77 -5.46
C ASP A 73 -0.87 -6.40 -6.71
N LEU A 74 -2.09 -6.91 -6.81
CA LEU A 74 -3.05 -6.62 -7.86
C LEU A 74 -4.34 -6.14 -7.20
N TYR A 75 -4.83 -4.98 -7.63
CA TYR A 75 -6.17 -4.51 -7.33
C TYR A 75 -6.89 -4.21 -8.64
N TYR A 76 -8.16 -4.57 -8.74
CA TYR A 76 -9.00 -4.17 -9.84
C TYR A 76 -10.37 -3.72 -9.34
N ASP A 77 -10.97 -2.81 -10.10
CA ASP A 77 -12.33 -2.32 -9.94
C ASP A 77 -12.93 -2.16 -11.34
N ASN A 78 -14.06 -2.81 -11.57
CA ASN A 78 -14.83 -2.75 -12.80
C ASN A 78 -16.30 -2.51 -12.45
N TYR A 79 -16.85 -1.44 -13.00
CA TYR A 79 -18.24 -1.09 -12.85
C TYR A 79 -18.88 -0.76 -14.18
N ASN A 80 -19.95 -1.48 -14.52
CA ASN A 80 -20.81 -1.19 -15.66
C ASN A 80 -22.11 -0.53 -15.18
N TYR A 81 -22.28 0.76 -15.45
CA TYR A 81 -23.47 1.52 -15.01
C TYR A 81 -24.67 1.34 -15.92
N CYS A 82 -24.50 0.77 -17.12
CA CYS A 82 -25.60 0.48 -18.03
C CYS A 82 -26.41 -0.75 -17.61
N ASN A 83 -25.77 -1.74 -16.96
CA ASN A 83 -26.44 -2.95 -16.47
C ASN A 83 -26.29 -3.18 -14.96
N GLY A 84 -25.57 -2.31 -14.25
CA GLY A 84 -25.35 -2.40 -12.80
C GLY A 84 -24.38 -3.50 -12.38
N THR A 85 -23.58 -4.05 -13.29
CA THR A 85 -22.60 -5.09 -12.96
C THR A 85 -21.38 -4.47 -12.28
N TYR A 86 -20.96 -5.06 -11.17
CA TYR A 86 -19.78 -4.66 -10.42
C TYR A 86 -18.88 -5.87 -10.16
N SER A 87 -17.58 -5.69 -10.30
CA SER A 87 -16.58 -6.64 -9.86
C SER A 87 -15.34 -5.89 -9.40
N SER A 88 -14.88 -6.21 -8.20
CA SER A 88 -13.62 -5.68 -7.67
C SER A 88 -12.95 -6.74 -6.84
N GLY A 89 -11.63 -6.64 -6.77
CA GLY A 89 -10.86 -7.62 -6.01
C GLY A 89 -9.45 -7.16 -5.76
N TYR A 90 -8.87 -7.76 -4.72
CA TYR A 90 -7.48 -7.57 -4.34
C TYR A 90 -6.81 -8.91 -4.17
N GLY A 91 -5.58 -9.02 -4.64
CA GLY A 91 -4.76 -10.20 -4.47
C GLY A 91 -3.30 -9.86 -4.42
N SER A 92 -2.52 -10.81 -3.91
CA SER A 92 -1.08 -10.72 -3.89
C SER A 92 -0.45 -12.01 -4.39
N SER A 93 0.80 -11.91 -4.79
CA SER A 93 1.63 -13.04 -5.21
C SER A 93 3.01 -12.88 -4.58
N PRO A 94 3.30 -13.57 -3.47
CA PRO A 94 4.61 -13.51 -2.82
C PRO A 94 5.70 -14.18 -3.66
N ASP A 95 5.33 -15.12 -4.54
CA ASP A 95 6.24 -15.89 -5.38
C ASP A 95 6.26 -15.38 -6.84
N ALA A 96 5.72 -14.19 -7.11
CA ALA A 96 5.78 -13.60 -8.44
C ALA A 96 7.23 -13.36 -8.88
N ASN A 97 7.53 -13.70 -10.13
CA ASN A 97 8.83 -13.45 -10.71
C ASN A 97 8.91 -11.98 -11.17
N PHE A 98 9.54 -11.15 -10.34
CA PHE A 98 9.75 -9.73 -10.62
C PHE A 98 11.24 -9.40 -10.79
N THR A 99 11.56 -8.72 -11.88
CA THR A 99 12.90 -8.22 -12.17
C THR A 99 12.84 -6.75 -12.58
N ILE A 100 13.81 -5.97 -12.14
CA ILE A 100 13.90 -4.53 -12.42
C ILE A 100 15.37 -4.12 -12.59
N ASP A 101 15.63 -3.29 -13.61
CA ASP A 101 16.96 -2.76 -13.87
C ASP A 101 17.35 -1.67 -12.84
N ASN A 102 18.62 -1.65 -12.43
CA ASN A 102 19.12 -0.71 -11.41
C ASN A 102 19.08 0.75 -11.86
N GLN A 103 19.09 1.02 -13.17
CA GLN A 103 18.95 2.37 -13.75
C GLN A 103 17.48 2.73 -13.98
N LEU A 104 16.54 1.87 -13.57
CA LEU A 104 15.11 2.01 -13.79
C LEU A 104 14.78 2.13 -15.29
N SER A 105 15.53 1.45 -16.17
CA SER A 105 15.23 1.44 -17.61
C SER A 105 14.09 0.51 -17.98
N SER A 106 13.92 -0.57 -17.23
CA SER A 106 12.92 -1.59 -17.51
C SER A 106 12.61 -2.43 -16.28
N ALA A 107 11.41 -3.02 -16.27
CA ALA A 107 11.06 -4.08 -15.33
C ALA A 107 10.12 -5.09 -16.00
N SER A 108 10.01 -6.28 -15.42
CA SER A 108 9.04 -7.29 -15.83
C SER A 108 8.50 -8.04 -14.63
N LEU A 109 7.23 -8.42 -14.73
CA LEU A 109 6.50 -9.20 -13.75
C LEU A 109 5.83 -10.37 -14.48
N ASN A 110 6.04 -11.58 -14.00
CA ASN A 110 5.25 -12.74 -14.37
C ASN A 110 4.84 -13.49 -13.10
N GLY A 111 3.55 -13.77 -12.94
CA GLY A 111 3.10 -14.51 -11.78
C GLY A 111 1.61 -14.84 -11.78
N THR A 112 1.26 -15.71 -10.84
CA THR A 112 -0.11 -16.09 -10.53
C THR A 112 -0.51 -15.50 -9.18
N PHE A 113 -1.68 -14.89 -9.12
CA PHE A 113 -2.20 -14.19 -7.96
C PHE A 113 -3.47 -14.87 -7.48
N VAL A 114 -3.61 -14.99 -6.16
CA VAL A 114 -4.89 -15.34 -5.56
C VAL A 114 -5.62 -14.04 -5.26
N VAL A 115 -6.69 -13.77 -5.99
CA VAL A 115 -7.44 -12.52 -5.93
C VAL A 115 -8.78 -12.78 -5.27
N TYR A 116 -9.04 -12.13 -4.15
CA TYR A 116 -10.34 -12.17 -3.50
C TYR A 116 -11.27 -11.18 -4.18
N ASP A 117 -12.29 -11.68 -4.87
CA ASP A 117 -13.33 -10.87 -5.49
C ASP A 117 -14.37 -10.51 -4.41
N TYR A 118 -14.48 -9.22 -4.13
CA TYR A 118 -15.30 -8.68 -3.04
C TYR A 118 -16.80 -8.84 -3.28
N TRP A 119 -17.21 -8.96 -4.55
CA TRP A 119 -18.62 -9.05 -4.94
C TRP A 119 -19.17 -10.48 -4.76
N SER A 120 -18.46 -11.47 -5.29
CA SER A 120 -18.80 -12.89 -5.17
C SER A 120 -18.44 -13.48 -3.80
N GLY A 121 -17.52 -12.84 -3.06
CA GLY A 121 -16.98 -13.38 -1.82
C GLY A 121 -16.09 -14.62 -2.03
N THR A 122 -15.57 -14.81 -3.24
CA THR A 122 -14.75 -15.98 -3.61
C THR A 122 -13.38 -15.57 -4.09
N SER A 123 -12.40 -16.47 -3.92
CA SER A 123 -11.05 -16.27 -4.47
C SER A 123 -10.96 -16.81 -5.89
N LYS A 124 -10.38 -16.01 -6.77
CA LYS A 124 -10.11 -16.32 -8.16
C LYS A 124 -8.60 -16.34 -8.41
N THR A 125 -8.21 -16.99 -9.49
CA THR A 125 -6.82 -17.00 -9.94
C THR A 125 -6.63 -15.96 -11.03
N ALA A 126 -5.68 -15.04 -10.85
CA ALA A 126 -5.27 -14.11 -11.90
C ALA A 126 -3.88 -14.47 -12.43
N SER A 127 -3.70 -14.40 -13.74
CA SER A 127 -2.38 -14.47 -14.38
C SER A 127 -1.95 -13.06 -14.78
N VAL A 128 -0.77 -12.64 -14.35
CA VAL A 128 -0.22 -11.31 -14.65
C VAL A 128 1.09 -11.48 -15.37
N ALA A 129 1.19 -10.84 -16.53
CA ALA A 129 2.41 -10.74 -17.31
C ALA A 129 2.55 -9.29 -17.78
N LEU A 130 3.42 -8.52 -17.11
CA LEU A 130 3.61 -7.11 -17.39
C LEU A 130 5.07 -6.77 -17.65
N THR A 131 5.26 -5.77 -18.48
CA THR A 131 6.55 -5.13 -18.74
C THR A 131 6.43 -3.64 -18.54
N TRP A 132 7.48 -3.04 -18.00
CA TRP A 132 7.63 -1.60 -17.86
C TRP A 132 8.83 -1.16 -18.68
N THR A 133 8.66 -0.10 -19.47
CA THR A 133 9.74 0.56 -20.22
C THR A 133 9.89 1.99 -19.72
N GLY A 134 11.03 2.32 -19.13
CA GLY A 134 11.30 3.65 -18.59
C GLY A 134 11.25 4.74 -19.66
N ILE A 135 10.53 5.81 -19.39
CA ILE A 135 10.38 6.99 -20.26
C ILE A 135 11.19 8.14 -19.66
N GLY A 136 11.79 8.96 -20.53
CA GLY A 136 12.49 10.17 -20.10
C GLY A 136 13.69 9.90 -19.19
N SER A 137 14.03 10.86 -18.34
CA SER A 137 15.15 10.79 -17.40
C SER A 137 14.71 10.32 -16.02
N THR A 138 15.63 9.69 -15.29
CA THR A 138 15.45 9.33 -13.88
C THR A 138 15.61 10.56 -12.99
N SER A 139 14.65 10.82 -12.11
CA SER A 139 14.72 11.86 -11.09
C SER A 139 15.16 11.28 -9.74
N ASN A 140 15.77 12.11 -8.90
CA ASN A 140 15.98 11.78 -7.50
C ASN A 140 14.77 12.28 -6.71
N ASP A 141 14.22 11.41 -5.87
CA ASP A 141 13.03 11.71 -5.11
C ASP A 141 13.29 11.60 -3.60
N LYS A 142 12.69 12.52 -2.84
CA LYS A 142 12.68 12.53 -1.39
C LYS A 142 11.25 12.79 -0.96
N TYR A 143 10.66 11.80 -0.33
CA TYR A 143 9.28 11.88 0.11
C TYR A 143 9.19 11.72 1.62
N SER A 144 8.34 12.52 2.24
CA SER A 144 8.02 12.38 3.66
C SER A 144 6.59 12.79 3.89
N TYR A 145 5.82 11.96 4.59
CA TYR A 145 4.50 12.35 5.07
C TYR A 145 4.33 12.00 6.55
N THR A 146 3.46 12.76 7.21
CA THR A 146 2.94 12.44 8.54
C THR A 146 1.43 12.50 8.46
N TYR A 147 0.77 11.45 8.92
CA TYR A 147 -0.67 11.38 9.02
C TYR A 147 -1.05 11.14 10.48
N GLN A 148 -1.99 11.92 11.01
CA GLN A 148 -2.38 11.84 12.41
C GLN A 148 -3.89 11.80 12.54
N THR A 149 -4.37 10.84 13.33
CA THR A 149 -5.74 10.72 13.81
C THR A 149 -5.73 10.82 15.34
N PRO A 150 -6.91 10.84 15.99
CA PRO A 150 -6.97 10.73 17.45
C PRO A 150 -6.34 9.43 17.99
N THR A 151 -6.42 8.33 17.24
CA THR A 151 -6.03 6.99 17.69
C THR A 151 -4.66 6.54 17.17
N TYR A 152 -4.10 7.16 16.14
CA TYR A 152 -2.75 6.84 15.69
C TYR A 152 -2.05 7.97 14.93
N MET A 153 -0.72 7.91 14.91
CA MET A 153 0.13 8.71 14.04
C MET A 153 0.96 7.78 13.17
N THR A 154 1.04 8.08 11.88
CA THR A 154 1.92 7.42 10.92
C THR A 154 2.92 8.42 10.39
N ARG A 155 4.19 8.02 10.31
CA ARG A 155 5.26 8.76 9.65
C ARG A 155 5.93 7.88 8.64
N TYR A 156 6.13 8.42 7.45
CA TYR A 156 6.84 7.76 6.39
C TYR A 156 7.89 8.70 5.83
N ARG A 157 9.04 8.14 5.49
CA ARG A 157 10.11 8.84 4.76
C ARG A 157 10.72 7.88 3.77
N SER A 158 11.04 8.37 2.58
CA SER A 158 11.84 7.67 1.58
C SER A 158 12.78 8.64 0.88
N ASN A 159 13.95 8.12 0.49
CA ASN A 159 14.91 8.79 -0.38
C ASN A 159 15.32 7.77 -1.45
N GLY A 160 15.17 8.18 -2.69
CA GLY A 160 15.13 7.25 -3.80
C GLY A 160 15.35 7.90 -5.16
N SER A 161 15.00 7.12 -6.16
CA SER A 161 14.93 7.57 -7.54
C SER A 161 13.63 7.08 -8.15
N PHE A 162 13.11 7.87 -9.09
CA PHE A 162 11.85 7.64 -9.77
C PHE A 162 12.06 7.84 -11.26
N ARG A 163 11.37 7.02 -12.07
CA ARG A 163 11.28 7.21 -13.51
C ARG A 163 9.87 6.86 -13.96
N GLU A 164 9.29 7.71 -14.78
CA GLU A 164 8.05 7.36 -15.48
C GLU A 164 8.30 6.15 -16.39
N ALA A 165 7.26 5.38 -16.67
CA ALA A 165 7.36 4.20 -17.52
C ALA A 165 6.08 3.95 -18.29
N GLN A 166 6.20 3.35 -19.48
CA GLN A 166 5.08 2.73 -20.17
C GLN A 166 4.92 1.31 -19.61
N ALA A 167 3.73 0.97 -19.11
CA ALA A 167 3.38 -0.39 -18.74
C ALA A 167 2.57 -1.06 -19.86
N ALA A 168 2.85 -2.33 -20.16
CA ALA A 168 2.12 -3.11 -21.15
C ALA A 168 2.16 -4.61 -20.83
N GLY A 169 1.14 -5.36 -21.27
CA GLY A 169 1.05 -6.80 -21.09
C GLY A 169 -0.39 -7.27 -20.88
N SER A 170 -0.59 -8.22 -19.97
CA SER A 170 -1.90 -8.80 -19.66
C SER A 170 -2.13 -9.00 -18.16
N VAL A 171 -3.38 -8.81 -17.74
CA VAL A 171 -3.91 -9.18 -16.42
C VAL A 171 -5.16 -9.99 -16.67
N THR A 172 -5.07 -11.31 -16.57
CA THR A 172 -6.15 -12.22 -16.97
C THR A 172 -6.82 -12.86 -15.76
N ILE A 173 -8.14 -12.72 -15.64
CA ILE A 173 -8.98 -13.40 -14.65
C ILE A 173 -10.07 -14.15 -15.40
N ASP A 174 -10.28 -15.44 -15.08
CA ASP A 174 -11.30 -16.30 -15.71
C ASP A 174 -11.23 -16.29 -17.27
N GLY A 175 -10.02 -16.15 -17.83
CA GLY A 175 -9.78 -16.09 -19.27
C GLY A 175 -9.99 -14.71 -19.92
N ILE A 176 -10.39 -13.69 -19.17
CA ILE A 176 -10.61 -12.31 -19.66
C ILE A 176 -9.40 -11.43 -19.31
N ASN A 177 -8.80 -10.76 -20.30
CA ASN A 177 -7.75 -9.77 -20.06
C ASN A 177 -8.38 -8.43 -19.63
N LEU A 178 -8.24 -8.09 -18.35
CA LEU A 178 -8.86 -6.90 -17.74
C LEU A 178 -8.24 -5.58 -18.22
N ILE A 179 -7.06 -5.61 -18.82
CA ILE A 179 -6.33 -4.41 -19.24
C ILE A 179 -6.29 -4.23 -20.76
N GLU A 180 -7.03 -5.06 -21.49
CA GLU A 180 -7.11 -4.97 -22.95
C GLU A 180 -7.69 -3.61 -23.38
N ASN A 181 -6.99 -2.92 -24.28
CA ASN A 181 -7.35 -1.60 -24.81
C ASN A 181 -7.52 -0.48 -23.75
N LEU A 182 -7.03 -0.68 -22.53
CA LEU A 182 -7.05 0.37 -21.50
C LEU A 182 -5.92 1.38 -21.70
N SER A 183 -6.20 2.63 -21.32
CA SER A 183 -5.13 3.62 -21.13
C SER A 183 -4.25 3.18 -19.98
N SER A 184 -2.94 3.43 -20.08
CA SER A 184 -1.98 2.95 -19.10
C SER A 184 -1.01 4.04 -18.67
N TYR A 185 -0.65 3.98 -17.40
CA TYR A 185 0.44 4.72 -16.82
C TYR A 185 1.34 3.75 -16.04
N GLY A 186 2.63 4.00 -16.04
CA GLY A 186 3.59 3.22 -15.27
C GLY A 186 4.64 4.09 -14.62
N SER A 187 5.27 3.53 -13.58
CA SER A 187 6.47 4.10 -13.00
C SER A 187 7.39 3.03 -12.44
N LEU A 188 8.67 3.38 -12.37
CA LEU A 188 9.75 2.59 -11.80
C LEU A 188 10.37 3.39 -10.65
N GLY A 189 10.55 2.74 -9.51
CA GLY A 189 11.03 3.36 -8.30
C GLY A 189 12.16 2.59 -7.65
N SER A 190 13.02 3.32 -6.95
CA SER A 190 13.98 2.75 -6.00
C SER A 190 13.96 3.57 -4.71
N SER A 191 14.07 2.89 -3.58
CA SER A 191 14.27 3.48 -2.26
C SER A 191 15.63 3.06 -1.74
N ARG A 192 16.58 3.99 -1.72
CA ARG A 192 17.92 3.80 -1.15
C ARG A 192 17.89 3.79 0.38
N SER A 193 16.91 4.48 0.95
CA SER A 193 16.58 4.45 2.38
C SER A 193 15.13 4.86 2.58
N GLY A 194 14.37 4.06 3.32
CA GLY A 194 13.03 4.39 3.77
C GLY A 194 12.79 4.01 5.22
N SER A 195 11.83 4.67 5.85
CA SER A 195 11.39 4.37 7.21
C SER A 195 9.90 4.57 7.34
N PHE A 196 9.26 3.64 8.02
CA PHE A 196 7.87 3.75 8.45
C PHE A 196 7.81 3.66 9.97
N GLU A 197 6.96 4.49 10.58
CA GLU A 197 6.68 4.47 12.01
C GLU A 197 5.18 4.69 12.21
N ARG A 198 4.51 3.77 12.91
CA ARG A 198 3.13 3.94 13.36
C ARG A 198 3.09 3.90 14.88
N ILE A 199 2.54 4.94 15.48
CA ILE A 199 2.31 5.06 16.91
C ILE A 199 0.80 4.98 17.12
N THR A 200 0.31 3.91 17.73
CA THR A 200 -1.10 3.74 18.09
C THR A 200 -1.30 4.15 19.54
N ARG A 201 -2.23 5.09 19.75
CA ARG A 201 -2.68 5.58 21.05
C ARG A 201 -4.02 4.90 21.35
N ARG A 202 -4.12 4.23 22.49
CA ARG A 202 -5.37 3.61 22.96
C ARG A 202 -5.96 4.47 24.06
#